data_AF-A0A654M8P8-F1
#
_entry.id   AF-A0A654M8P8-F1
#
_cell.length_a   1.000
_cell.length_b   1.000
_cell.length_c   1.000
_cell.angle_alpha   90.00
_cell.angle_beta   90.00
_cell.angle_gamma   90.00
#
_symmetry.space_group_name_H-M   'P 1'
#
loop_
_entity.id
_entity.type
_entity.pdbx_description
1 polymer ?
#
loop_
_entity_poly.entity_id
_entity_poly.type
_entity_poly.pdbx_seq_one_letter_code
_entity_poly.pdbx_strand_id
1 'polypeptide(L)'
;MDYYYRITLIVLVSIAVTGLIAIPFGNPKFIDRAIILELTFIALSVLIWKGYHKALYACIPLAALIIIGNSLAPPHVNLMMTFSKPLNAIVLILGGYVLQIVLIYSSLRAILNIRSKRLTTSA
;
A
#
# COMPACT_ATOMS: atom_id res chain seq x y z
N MET A 1 -7.31 16.47 -11.03
CA MET A 1 -7.20 15.10 -10.45
C MET A 1 -8.39 14.87 -9.54
N ASP A 2 -9.11 13.78 -9.75
CA ASP A 2 -10.25 13.40 -8.91
C ASP A 2 -9.84 13.22 -7.44
N TYR A 3 -10.76 13.47 -6.52
CA TYR A 3 -10.52 13.38 -5.07
C TYR A 3 -9.89 12.04 -4.66
N TYR A 4 -10.40 10.93 -5.18
CA TYR A 4 -9.89 9.59 -4.89
C TYR A 4 -8.46 9.36 -5.41
N TYR A 5 -8.05 10.00 -6.52
CA TYR A 5 -6.66 9.93 -7.00
C TYR A 5 -5.69 10.57 -6.01
N ARG A 6 -6.07 11.74 -5.48
CA ARG A 6 -5.26 12.45 -4.49
C ARG A 6 -5.12 11.62 -3.21
N ILE A 7 -6.19 10.98 -2.77
CA ILE A 7 -6.14 10.06 -1.62
C ILE A 7 -5.17 8.91 -1.89
N THR A 8 -5.29 8.23 -3.04
CA THR A 8 -4.40 7.11 -3.37
C THR A 8 -2.93 7.53 -3.38
N LEU A 9 -2.61 8.72 -3.91
CA LEU A 9 -1.26 9.27 -3.89
C LEU A 9 -0.77 9.54 -2.46
N ILE A 10 -1.59 10.18 -1.63
CA ILE A 10 -1.25 10.45 -0.22
C ILE A 10 -0.97 9.12 0.50
N VAL A 11 -1.81 8.10 0.28
CA VAL A 11 -1.64 6.78 0.89
C VAL A 11 -0.35 6.12 0.42
N LEU A 12 -0.02 6.18 -0.88
CA LEU A 12 1.24 5.63 -1.40
C LEU A 12 2.47 6.32 -0.80
N VAL A 13 2.43 7.65 -0.64
CA VAL A 13 3.51 8.37 0.05
C VAL A 13 3.60 7.97 1.52
N SER A 14 2.47 7.84 2.22
CA SER A 14 2.45 7.37 3.61
C SER A 14 2.99 5.96 3.76
N ILE A 15 2.69 5.06 2.81
CA ILE A 15 3.25 3.70 2.77
C ILE A 15 4.76 3.79 2.62
N ALA A 16 5.26 4.63 1.71
CA ALA A 16 6.69 4.75 1.50
C ALA A 16 7.43 5.29 2.75
N VAL A 17 6.90 6.34 3.36
CA VAL A 17 7.45 6.87 4.62
C VAL A 17 7.46 5.80 5.72
N THR A 18 6.37 5.05 5.85
CA THR A 18 6.27 3.97 6.84
C THR A 18 7.24 2.83 6.53
N GLY A 19 7.42 2.48 5.26
CA GLY A 19 8.36 1.47 4.77
C GLY A 19 9.80 1.83 5.08
N LEU A 20 10.20 3.08 4.83
CA LEU A 20 11.53 3.59 5.14
C LEU A 20 11.85 3.50 6.64
N ILE A 21 10.87 3.80 7.49
CA ILE A 21 10.99 3.64 8.94
C ILE A 21 11.05 2.16 9.31
N ALA A 22 10.30 1.28 8.63
CA ALA A 22 10.20 -0.15 8.95
C ALA A 22 11.44 -0.96 8.58
N ILE A 23 12.12 -0.64 7.48
CA ILE A 23 13.31 -1.35 6.96
C ILE A 23 14.37 -1.61 8.04
N PRO A 24 14.85 -0.62 8.83
CA PRO A 24 15.87 -0.85 9.85
C PRO A 24 15.40 -1.75 11.01
N PHE A 25 14.08 -1.84 11.25
CA PHE A 25 13.51 -2.67 12.30
C PHE A 25 13.19 -4.10 11.84
N GLY A 26 13.29 -4.36 10.55
CA GLY A 26 13.06 -5.66 9.93
C GLY A 26 14.22 -6.64 10.10
N ASN A 27 14.05 -7.85 9.55
CA ASN A 27 15.13 -8.83 9.53
C ASN A 27 16.08 -8.52 8.35
N PRO A 28 17.40 -8.36 8.58
CA PRO A 28 18.35 -7.95 7.56
C PRO A 28 18.42 -8.90 6.35
N LYS A 29 18.06 -10.18 6.52
CA LYS A 29 18.01 -11.16 5.42
C LYS A 29 16.95 -10.84 4.36
N PHE A 30 15.99 -9.97 4.65
CA PHE A 30 14.90 -9.61 3.73
C PHE A 30 14.97 -8.16 3.26
N ILE A 31 16.07 -7.44 3.53
CA ILE A 31 16.25 -6.05 3.10
C ILE A 31 16.08 -5.91 1.59
N ASP A 32 16.65 -6.80 0.79
CA ASP A 32 16.55 -6.75 -0.67
C ASP A 32 15.09 -6.78 -1.14
N ARG A 33 14.27 -7.64 -0.52
CA ARG A 33 12.84 -7.75 -0.83
C ARG A 33 12.06 -6.51 -0.38
N ALA A 34 12.41 -5.95 0.78
CA ALA A 34 11.79 -4.73 1.29
C ALA A 34 12.09 -3.53 0.38
N ILE A 35 13.33 -3.39 -0.09
CA ILE A 35 13.73 -2.34 -1.04
C ILE A 35 12.97 -2.47 -2.37
N ILE A 36 12.85 -3.69 -2.91
CA ILE A 36 12.10 -3.91 -4.15
C ILE A 36 10.63 -3.50 -3.98
N LEU A 37 10.02 -3.86 -2.85
CA LEU A 37 8.63 -3.51 -2.55
C LEU A 37 8.44 -2.00 -2.43
N GLU A 38 9.36 -1.33 -1.74
CA GLU A 38 9.39 0.11 -1.55
C GLU A 38 9.51 0.86 -2.89
N LEU A 39 10.45 0.44 -3.74
CA LEU A 39 10.61 0.97 -5.09
C LEU A 39 9.36 0.76 -5.94
N THR A 40 8.65 -0.36 -5.75
CA THR A 40 7.40 -0.63 -6.46
C THR A 40 6.32 0.38 -6.06
N PHE A 41 6.19 0.71 -4.77
CA PHE A 41 5.26 1.74 -4.31
C PHE A 41 5.61 3.13 -4.82
N ILE A 42 6.90 3.49 -4.82
CA ILE A 42 7.38 4.76 -5.38
C ILE A 42 7.05 4.83 -6.88
N ALA A 43 7.33 3.77 -7.63
CA ALA A 43 7.03 3.70 -9.06
C ALA A 43 5.52 3.83 -9.34
N LEU A 44 4.67 3.16 -8.56
CA LEU A 44 3.22 3.29 -8.66
C LEU A 44 2.75 4.72 -8.34
N SER A 45 3.34 5.36 -7.33
CA SER A 45 3.05 6.76 -6.99
C SER A 45 3.36 7.70 -8.17
N VAL A 46 4.54 7.56 -8.78
CA VAL A 46 4.95 8.36 -9.95
C VAL A 46 4.04 8.09 -11.16
N LEU A 47 3.66 6.84 -11.41
CA LEU A 47 2.75 6.47 -12.49
C LEU A 47 1.36 7.10 -12.29
N ILE A 48 0.80 7.02 -11.09
CA ILE A 48 -0.50 7.62 -10.77
C ILE A 48 -0.42 9.14 -10.86
N TRP A 49 0.69 9.74 -10.41
CA TRP A 49 0.94 11.18 -10.51
C TRP A 49 0.94 11.65 -11.97
N LYS A 50 1.57 10.89 -12.87
CA LYS A 50 1.55 11.15 -14.33
C LYS A 50 0.20 10.86 -15.00
N GLY A 51 -0.80 10.38 -14.26
CA GLY A 51 -2.14 10.11 -14.78
C GLY A 51 -2.33 8.71 -15.38
N TYR A 52 -1.41 7.78 -15.16
CA TYR A 52 -1.58 6.39 -15.62
C TYR A 52 -2.60 5.64 -14.77
N HIS A 53 -3.85 5.68 -15.19
CA HIS A 53 -4.99 5.04 -14.50
C HIS A 53 -4.83 3.51 -14.32
N LYS A 54 -4.03 2.84 -15.17
CA LYS A 54 -3.77 1.40 -15.06
C LYS A 54 -2.98 1.05 -13.80
N ALA A 55 -2.19 1.97 -13.25
CA ALA A 55 -1.44 1.74 -12.02
C ALA A 55 -2.34 1.53 -10.80
N LEU A 56 -3.56 2.08 -10.80
CA LEU A 56 -4.55 1.81 -9.74
C LEU A 56 -4.95 0.34 -9.67
N TYR A 57 -5.04 -0.34 -10.82
CA TYR A 57 -5.35 -1.77 -10.86
C TYR A 57 -4.20 -2.62 -10.28
N ALA A 58 -2.95 -2.15 -10.37
CA ALA A 58 -1.79 -2.83 -9.77
C ALA A 58 -1.72 -2.63 -8.25
N CYS A 59 -2.23 -1.51 -7.73
CA CYS A 59 -2.24 -1.23 -6.29
C CYS A 59 -3.07 -2.25 -5.49
N ILE A 60 -4.18 -2.73 -6.06
CA ILE A 60 -5.10 -3.68 -5.39
C ILE A 60 -4.44 -5.04 -5.10
N PRO A 61 -3.94 -5.80 -6.11
CA PRO A 61 -3.31 -7.09 -5.86
C PRO A 61 -2.01 -6.95 -5.06
N LEU A 62 -1.27 -5.84 -5.22
CA LEU A 62 -0.07 -5.59 -4.43
C LEU A 62 -0.39 -5.42 -2.94
N ALA A 63 -1.40 -4.60 -2.61
CA ALA A 63 -1.84 -4.42 -1.24
C ALA A 63 -2.40 -5.72 -0.63
N ALA A 64 -3.16 -6.49 -1.40
CA ALA A 64 -3.65 -7.79 -0.98
C ALA A 64 -2.51 -8.78 -0.67
N LEU A 65 -1.48 -8.81 -1.52
CA LEU A 65 -0.30 -9.65 -1.32
C LEU A 65 0.43 -9.30 -0.03
N ILE A 66 0.54 -8.02 0.31
CA ILE A 66 1.17 -7.57 1.57
C ILE A 66 0.35 -8.01 2.78
N ILE A 67 -0.97 -7.83 2.75
CA ILE A 67 -1.85 -8.28 3.85
C ILE A 67 -1.72 -9.79 4.06
N ILE A 68 -1.77 -10.57 2.97
CA ILE A 68 -1.63 -12.02 3.02
C ILE A 68 -0.23 -12.41 3.52
N GLY A 69 0.82 -11.82 2.96
CA GLY A 69 2.21 -12.09 3.34
C GLY A 69 2.49 -11.79 4.82
N ASN A 70 1.97 -10.67 5.33
CA ASN A 70 2.08 -10.31 6.75
C ASN A 70 1.30 -11.28 7.64
N SER A 71 0.13 -11.75 7.19
CA SER A 71 -0.72 -12.66 7.98
C SER A 71 -0.19 -14.09 8.00
N LEU A 72 0.53 -14.50 6.96
CA LEU A 72 1.16 -15.82 6.86
C LEU A 72 2.51 -15.89 7.59
N ALA A 73 3.06 -14.76 8.05
CA ALA A 73 4.34 -14.72 8.76
C ALA A 73 4.13 -14.92 10.29
N PRO A 74 4.50 -16.09 10.87
CA PRO A 74 4.34 -16.35 12.31
C PRO A 74 4.99 -15.29 13.22
N PRO A 75 6.17 -14.70 12.90
CA PRO A 75 6.77 -13.63 13.69
C PRO A 75 5.92 -12.36 13.76
N HIS A 76 5.11 -12.08 12.73
CA HIS A 76 4.28 -10.88 12.63
C HIS A 76 3.03 -11.03 13.49
N VAL A 77 2.38 -12.20 13.43
CA VAL A 77 1.26 -12.54 14.32
C VAL A 77 1.71 -12.55 15.77
N ASN A 78 2.87 -13.15 16.07
CA ASN A 78 3.39 -13.17 17.44
C ASN A 78 3.75 -11.76 17.93
N LEU A 79 4.36 -10.90 17.10
CA LEU A 79 4.65 -9.51 17.44
C LEU A 79 3.38 -8.68 17.73
N MET A 80 2.30 -8.90 16.98
CA MET A 80 1.02 -8.25 17.22
C MET A 80 0.36 -8.73 18.52
N MET A 81 0.43 -10.03 18.81
CA MET A 81 -0.19 -10.64 19.99
C MET A 81 0.57 -10.35 21.29
N THR A 82 1.91 -10.28 21.22
CA THR A 82 2.77 -10.18 22.41
C THR A 82 3.31 -8.77 22.65
N PHE A 83 3.17 -7.85 21.69
CA PHE A 83 3.66 -6.46 21.79
C PHE A 83 5.12 -6.32 22.24
N SER A 84 5.95 -7.35 22.08
CA SER A 84 7.30 -7.37 22.66
C SER A 84 8.23 -6.30 22.08
N LYS A 85 7.92 -5.83 20.85
CA LYS A 85 8.53 -4.65 20.22
C LYS A 85 7.41 -3.70 19.78
N PRO A 86 6.95 -2.79 20.66
CA PRO A 86 5.73 -2.02 20.43
C PRO A 86 5.81 -1.14 19.17
N LEU A 87 6.98 -0.55 18.89
CA LEU A 87 7.20 0.22 17.66
C LEU A 87 7.04 -0.64 16.39
N ASN A 88 7.63 -1.84 16.36
CA ASN A 88 7.51 -2.75 15.22
C ASN A 88 6.07 -3.20 15.01
N ALA A 89 5.34 -3.49 16.10
CA ALA A 89 3.94 -3.87 16.04
C ALA A 89 3.06 -2.74 15.49
N ILE A 90 3.26 -1.50 15.96
CA ILE A 90 2.53 -0.31 15.47
C ILE A 90 2.80 -0.09 13.97
N VAL A 91 4.07 -0.11 13.56
CA VAL A 91 4.47 0.06 12.16
C VAL A 91 3.86 -1.03 11.28
N LEU A 92 3.83 -2.28 11.76
CA LEU A 92 3.22 -3.39 11.05
C LEU A 92 1.69 -3.25 10.94
N ILE A 93 0.99 -2.86 12.01
CA ILE A 93 -0.46 -2.66 11.98
C ILE A 93 -0.82 -1.50 11.04
N LEU A 94 -0.15 -0.35 11.20
CA LEU A 94 -0.42 0.84 10.40
C LEU A 94 0.01 0.65 8.94
N GLY A 95 1.25 0.27 8.70
CA GLY A 95 1.82 0.14 7.35
C GLY A 95 1.42 -1.14 6.62
N GLY A 96 1.31 -2.24 7.35
CA GLY A 96 1.06 -3.57 6.79
C GLY A 96 -0.41 -3.92 6.61
N TYR A 97 -1.33 -3.24 7.32
CA TYR A 97 -2.76 -3.54 7.26
C TYR A 97 -3.60 -2.29 7.00
N VAL A 98 -3.54 -1.28 7.88
CA VAL A 98 -4.43 -0.10 7.78
C VAL A 98 -4.19 0.64 6.46
N LEU A 99 -2.94 1.01 6.16
CA LEU A 99 -2.60 1.69 4.92
C LEU A 99 -2.90 0.83 3.68
N GLN A 100 -2.75 -0.50 3.77
CA GLN A 100 -3.06 -1.40 2.65
C GLN A 100 -4.56 -1.47 2.37
N ILE A 101 -5.40 -1.53 3.40
CA ILE A 101 -6.86 -1.50 3.27
C ILE A 101 -7.31 -0.17 2.64
N VAL A 102 -6.74 0.96 3.11
CA VAL A 102 -7.04 2.29 2.55
C VAL A 102 -6.56 2.39 1.09
N LEU A 103 -5.42 1.78 0.75
CA LEU A 103 -4.91 1.73 -0.62
C LEU A 103 -5.88 0.98 -1.54
N ILE A 104 -6.38 -0.18 -1.12
CA ILE A 104 -7.39 -0.96 -1.86
C ILE A 104 -8.67 -0.14 -2.04
N TYR A 105 -9.21 0.42 -0.95
CA TYR A 105 -10.45 1.18 -0.98
C TYR A 105 -10.37 2.41 -1.91
N SER A 106 -9.32 3.22 -1.75
CA SER A 106 -9.13 4.43 -2.56
C SER A 106 -8.93 4.09 -4.04
N SER A 107 -8.14 3.05 -4.35
CA SER A 107 -7.91 2.59 -5.71
C SER A 107 -9.20 2.08 -6.37
N LEU A 108 -10.01 1.29 -5.66
CA LEU A 108 -11.30 0.82 -6.15
C LEU A 108 -12.26 1.98 -6.44
N ARG A 109 -12.40 2.92 -5.50
CA ARG A 109 -13.28 4.10 -5.69
C ARG A 109 -12.80 4.96 -6.86
N ALA A 110 -11.50 5.15 -7.02
CA ALA A 110 -10.93 5.87 -8.15
C ALA A 110 -11.25 5.16 -9.48
N ILE A 111 -11.12 3.84 -9.56
CA ILE A 111 -11.46 3.04 -10.74
C ILE A 111 -12.96 3.15 -11.08
N LEU A 112 -13.84 2.99 -10.09
CA LEU A 112 -15.30 3.08 -10.28
C LEU A 112 -15.71 4.46 -10.79
N ASN A 113 -15.10 5.52 -10.27
CA ASN A 113 -15.37 6.89 -10.71
C ASN A 113 -14.99 7.12 -12.18
N ILE A 114 -13.85 6.58 -12.62
CA ILE A 114 -13.42 6.66 -14.03
C ILE A 114 -14.39 5.90 -14.93
N ARG A 115 -14.80 4.69 -14.53
CA ARG A 115 -15.74 3.89 -15.30
C ARG A 115 -17.09 4.58 -15.43
N SER A 116 -17.61 5.12 -14.33
CA SER A 116 -18.86 5.88 -14.33
C SER A 116 -18.80 7.09 -15.27
N LYS A 117 -17.72 7.89 -15.22
CA LYS A 117 -17.53 9.01 -16.14
C LYS A 117 -17.47 8.59 -17.62
N ARG A 118 -16.79 7.47 -17.92
CA ARG A 118 -16.74 6.94 -19.30
C ARG A 118 -18.11 6.55 -19.81
N LEU A 119 -18.93 5.89 -18.99
CA LEU A 119 -20.28 5.49 -19.37
C LEU A 119 -21.18 6.71 -19.65
N THR A 120 -21.08 7.77 -18.85
CA THR A 120 -21.85 9.01 -19.06
C THR A 120 -21.43 9.80 -20.29
N THR A 121 -20.17 9.70 -20.73
CA THR A 121 -19.69 10.36 -21.96
C THR A 121 -19.97 9.58 -23.25
N SER A 122 -20.42 8.34 -23.12
CA SER A 122 -20.72 7.44 -24.25
C SER A 122 -22.23 7.25 -24.48
N ALA A 123 -23.07 7.89 -23.66
CA ALA A 123 -24.51 7.96 -23.79
C ALA A 123 -24.91 9.33 -24.34
#